data_AF-A0AA43IQY9-F1
#
_entry.id   AF-A0AA43IQY9-F1
#
_cell.length_a   1.000
_cell.length_b   1.000
_cell.length_c   1.000
_cell.angle_alpha   90.00
_cell.angle_beta   90.00
_cell.angle_gamma   90.00
#
_symmetry.space_group_name_H-M   'P 1'
#
loop_
_entity.id
_entity.type
_entity.pdbx_description
1 polymer ?
#
loop_
_entity_poly.entity_id
_entity_poly.type
_entity_poly.pdbx_seq_one_letter_code
_entity_poly.pdbx_strand_id
1 'polypeptide(L)' 'MWYGIGFAALLWIILFVWLGLRTLRNGHGWMFFLGIFLPLLWIIGAFMQPANRQAY' A
#
# COMPACT_ATOMS: atom_id res chain seq x y z
N MET A 1 -14.68 -10.75 24.40
CA MET A 1 -13.73 -9.64 24.14
C MET A 1 -12.64 -10.03 23.12
N TRP A 2 -12.96 -10.87 22.12
CA TRP A 2 -12.04 -11.31 21.05
C TRP A 2 -12.42 -10.77 19.66
N TYR A 3 -13.71 -10.47 19.46
CA TYR A 3 -14.24 -9.93 18.20
C TYR A 3 -13.62 -8.58 17.80
N GLY A 4 -13.33 -7.70 18.75
CA GLY A 4 -12.70 -6.40 18.46
C GLY A 4 -11.27 -6.52 17.93
N ILE A 5 -10.50 -7.47 18.46
CA ILE A 5 -9.10 -7.71 18.06
C ILE A 5 -9.07 -8.43 16.69
N GLY A 6 -9.94 -9.43 16.49
CA GLY A 6 -10.05 -10.12 15.21
C GLY A 6 -10.50 -9.20 14.08
N PHE A 7 -11.48 -8.32 14.35
CA PHE A 7 -11.94 -7.34 13.37
C PHE A 7 -10.87 -6.31 13.03
N ALA A 8 -10.16 -5.78 14.05
CA ALA A 8 -9.06 -4.84 13.84
C ALA A 8 -7.92 -5.45 13.03
N ALA A 9 -7.54 -6.70 13.30
CA ALA A 9 -6.50 -7.41 12.54
C ALA A 9 -6.91 -7.64 11.08
N LEU A 10 -8.16 -8.02 10.84
CA LEU A 10 -8.69 -8.19 9.49
C LEU A 10 -8.68 -6.88 8.70
N LEU A 11 -9.12 -5.79 9.33
CA LEU A 11 -9.10 -4.44 8.75
C LEU A 11 -7.67 -4.00 8.43
N TRP A 12 -6.73 -4.31 9.32
CA TRP A 12 -5.30 -4.02 9.14
C TRP A 12 -4.73 -4.77 7.93
N ILE A 13 -5.02 -6.07 7.79
CA ILE A 13 -4.58 -6.88 6.65
C ILE A 13 -5.17 -6.35 5.34
N ILE A 14 -6.46 -6.02 5.32
CA ILE A 14 -7.13 -5.46 4.13
C ILE A 14 -6.49 -4.14 3.72
N LEU A 15 -6.22 -3.23 4.67
CA LEU A 15 -5.53 -1.96 4.42
C LEU A 15 -4.13 -2.18 3.88
N PHE A 16 -3.41 -3.16 4.43
CA PHE A 16 -2.08 -3.54 3.97
C PHE A 16 -2.14 -4.00 2.52
N VAL A 17 -2.96 -5.00 2.22
CA VAL A 17 -3.12 -5.55 0.86
C VAL A 17 -3.55 -4.45 -0.12
N TRP A 18 -4.48 -3.58 0.28
CA TRP A 18 -4.97 -2.50 -0.55
C TRP A 18 -3.89 -1.46 -0.87
N LEU A 19 -3.12 -1.02 0.15
CA LEU A 19 -2.01 -0.09 -0.02
C LEU A 19 -0.95 -0.67 -0.95
N GLY A 20 -0.51 -1.91 -0.69
CA GLY A 20 0.50 -2.58 -1.52
C GLY A 20 0.05 -2.76 -2.98
N LEU A 21 -1.22 -3.11 -3.21
CA LEU A 21 -1.79 -3.20 -4.55
C LEU A 21 -1.79 -1.83 -5.24
N ARG A 22 -2.04 -0.74 -4.51
CA ARG A 22 -2.00 0.63 -5.03
C ARG A 22 -0.58 1.07 -5.40
N THR A 23 0.41 0.72 -4.56
CA THR A 23 1.83 0.95 -4.83
C THR A 23 2.29 0.22 -6.11
N LEU A 24 1.86 -1.03 -6.29
CA LEU A 24 2.09 -1.81 -7.51
C LEU A 24 1.41 -1.19 -8.74
N ARG A 25 0.16 -0.76 -8.62
CA ARG A 25 -0.59 -0.12 -9.71
C ARG A 25 0.02 1.19 -10.18
N ASN A 26 0.72 1.91 -9.31
CA ASN A 26 1.43 3.15 -9.66
C ASN A 26 2.78 2.90 -10.36
N GLY A 27 3.16 1.64 -10.63
CA GLY A 27 4.42 1.28 -11.29
C GLY A 27 5.64 1.27 -10.36
N HIS A 28 5.46 1.53 -9.06
CA HIS A 28 6.55 1.58 -8.09
C HIS A 28 6.76 0.22 -7.40
N GLY A 29 7.01 -0.83 -8.18
CA GLY A 29 7.22 -2.19 -7.68
C GLY A 29 8.37 -2.31 -6.67
N TRP A 30 9.39 -1.46 -6.77
CA TRP A 30 10.49 -1.39 -5.79
C TRP A 30 10.04 -0.84 -4.44
N MET A 31 9.18 0.19 -4.42
CA MET A 31 8.57 0.70 -3.19
C MET A 31 7.59 -0.30 -2.58
N PHE A 32 6.98 -1.16 -3.40
CA PHE A 32 6.18 -2.28 -2.90
C PHE A 32 7.05 -3.27 -2.12
N PHE A 33 8.18 -3.71 -2.69
CA PHE A 33 9.08 -4.67 -2.06
C PHE A 33 9.71 -4.12 -0.77
N LEU A 34 10.19 -2.87 -0.79
CA LEU A 34 10.72 -2.20 0.40
C LEU A 34 9.63 -1.90 1.43
N GLY A 35 8.39 -1.66 0.98
CA GLY A 35 7.24 -1.40 1.84
C GLY A 35 6.79 -2.60 2.68
N ILE A 36 7.15 -3.83 2.29
CA ILE A 36 6.92 -5.03 3.11
C ILE A 36 7.70 -4.94 4.43
N PHE A 37 8.92 -4.38 4.40
CA PHE A 37 9.73 -4.14 5.59
C PHE A 37 9.40 -2.81 6.28
N LEU A 38 9.04 -1.79 5.49
CA LEU A 38 8.78 -0.42 5.94
C LEU A 38 7.43 0.05 5.38
N PRO A 39 6.30 -0.25 6.04
CA PRO A 39 4.96 0.02 5.50
C PRO A 39 4.66 1.50 5.24
N LEU A 40 5.42 2.41 5.83
CA LEU A 40 5.42 3.84 5.51
C LEU A 40 5.69 4.11 4.02
N LEU A 41 6.54 3.30 3.36
CA LEU A 41 6.86 3.44 1.94
C LEU A 41 5.66 3.11 1.04
N TRP A 42 4.74 2.24 1.47
CA TRP A 42 3.51 1.98 0.72
C TRP A 42 2.59 3.19 0.68
N ILE A 43 2.50 3.96 1.77
CA ILE A 43 1.74 5.21 1.79
C ILE A 43 2.34 6.18 0.76
N ILE A 44 3.66 6.35 0.79
CA ILE A 44 4.37 7.25 -0.14
C ILE A 44 4.17 6.80 -1.59
N GLY A 45 4.42 5.54 -1.92
CA GLY A 45 4.26 5.05 -3.30
C GLY A 45 2.80 4.89 -3.76
N ALA A 46 1.83 4.80 -2.83
CA ALA A 46 0.40 4.84 -3.14
C ALA A 46 -0.12 6.25 -3.43
N PHE A 47 0.50 7.28 -2.84
CA PHE A 47 0.16 8.70 -3.07
C PHE A 47 1.03 9.37 -4.15
N MET A 48 2.24 8.86 -4.43
CA MET A 48 3.02 9.29 -5.60
C MET A 48 2.28 8.91 -6.88
N GLN A 49 1.91 9.93 -7.66
CA GLN A 49 1.34 9.74 -8.98
C GLN A 49 2.37 9.03 -9.90
N PRO A 50 1.94 8.08 -10.74
CA PRO A 50 2.80 7.50 -11.76
C PRO A 50 3.34 8.61 -12.66
N ALA A 51 4.65 8.65 -12.87
CA ALA A 51 5.36 9.68 -13.63
C ALA A 51 4.91 9.83 -15.10
N ASN A 52 4.02 8.96 -15.60
CA ASN A 52 3.58 8.93 -17.01
C ASN A 52 2.15 9.43 -17.22
N ARG A 53 1.88 10.68 -16.86
CA ARG A 53 0.78 11.42 -17.50
C ARG A 53 1.12 12.86 -17.83
N GLN A 54 2.34 13.11 -18.26
CA GLN A 54 2.61 14.19 -19.21
C GLN A 54 2.46 13.60 -20.61
N ALA A 55 1.21 13.35 -21.03
CA ALA A 55 0.93 13.24 -22.45
C ALA A 55 1.04 14.67 -23.00
N TYR A 56 2.10 14.90 -23.75
CA TYR A 56 2.41 16.15 -24.44
C TYR A 56 1.30 16.52 -25.44
#